data_AF-A0A2K5IBE2-F1
#
_entry.id   AF-A0A2K5IBE2-F1
#
_cell.length_a   1.000
_cell.length_b   1.000
_cell.length_c   1.000
_cell.angle_alpha   90.00
_cell.angle_beta   90.00
_cell.angle_gamma   90.00
#
_symmetry.space_group_name_H-M   'P 1'
#
loop_
_entity.id
_entity.type
_entity.pdbx_description
1 polymer ?
#
loop_
_entity_poly.entity_id
_entity_poly.type
_entity_poly.pdbx_seq_one_letter_code
_entity_poly.pdbx_strand_id
1 'polypeptide(L)'
;MFGKLMTIAKNLPDPGKAQDFVKKFKQVLGDDEKLRSQLELLISPTCSCKQADICVREIAWKLANPKQLTNPFLEKVKFLLERIVPVHIDSEAMNALIRSTLIPILHQKAKSGRGTPHQAKQTVHCIHAIFTNKEVQLAQIFEPLSRSLNADVPEQLITPLVSLDHISMLAANQFASPVKSVVANFIVKDQLMNDRSLGENNGKLWSPDAIELLVRWLLGMKNNQSKSTNSTLRLSAMLVSEGVLTEQKRIGKSDMSRLQLAAGSAIMKLAQESCYHEIITPEQFQLCALVTNDECYQVRQIFAQKLHKALVKLLLPLERAHTRLCLPKNISIRREYIKQNPVATEKLLSLLPEYVIPYMIHLLAHDPDFTRSQDADQLHDIKECLWFMLEVLMTKNGNNSPAFMKKMAENIKLPRDAQSPDKSQTNEKLYTVCDVALCAINSKSALCSADSPKDPVLPMKFFTQPEKDFCNDKSSISEETRVLLLTGKPKPTEVLGAVNKPLSATRRKPCVRSTDTETGSNVNGNSELNP
;
A
#
# COMPACT_ATOMS: atom_id res chain seq x y z
N MET A 1 11.12 3.53 46.06
CA MET A 1 10.23 4.62 46.54
C MET A 1 10.98 5.91 46.86
N PHE A 2 12.13 5.86 47.57
CA PHE A 2 12.95 7.05 47.91
C PHE A 2 13.33 7.91 46.69
N GLY A 3 13.68 7.28 45.56
CA GLY A 3 14.00 8.01 44.32
C GLY A 3 12.87 8.90 43.78
N LYS A 4 11.60 8.51 43.92
CA LYS A 4 10.45 9.33 43.46
C LYS A 4 10.26 10.58 44.31
N LEU A 5 10.45 10.48 45.63
CA LEU A 5 10.37 11.62 46.56
C LEU A 5 11.48 12.64 46.29
N MET A 6 12.70 12.15 46.02
CA MET A 6 13.85 12.99 45.67
C MET A 6 13.61 13.75 44.35
N THR A 7 12.96 13.12 43.37
CA THR A 7 12.60 13.77 42.11
C THR A 7 11.55 14.87 42.31
N ILE A 8 10.54 14.66 43.17
CA ILE A 8 9.54 15.69 43.48
C ILE A 8 10.19 16.86 44.23
N ALA A 9 11.02 16.59 45.23
CA ALA A 9 11.70 17.62 46.03
C ALA A 9 12.62 18.52 45.18
N LYS A 10 13.26 17.98 44.13
CA LYS A 10 14.07 18.76 43.17
C LYS A 10 13.26 19.79 42.37
N ASN A 11 11.95 19.60 42.26
CA ASN A 11 11.03 20.51 41.55
C ASN A 11 10.38 21.53 42.49
N LEU A 12 10.75 21.58 43.78
CA LEU A 12 10.25 22.54 44.74
C LEU A 12 11.34 23.55 45.14
N PRO A 13 10.97 24.79 45.55
CA PRO A 13 11.94 25.75 46.07
C PRO A 13 12.64 25.22 47.33
N ASP A 14 13.94 25.43 47.45
CA ASP A 14 14.82 24.92 48.52
C ASP A 14 14.86 23.38 48.62
N PRO A 15 15.48 22.69 47.63
CA PRO A 15 15.39 21.23 47.50
C PRO A 15 15.93 20.46 48.71
N GLY A 16 16.88 21.04 49.47
CA GLY A 16 17.40 20.45 50.71
C GLY A 16 16.34 20.37 51.82
N LYS A 17 15.50 21.39 51.97
CA LYS A 17 14.39 21.42 52.95
C LYS A 17 13.13 20.76 52.39
N ALA A 18 12.92 20.80 51.08
CA ALA A 18 11.78 20.17 50.40
C ALA A 18 11.69 18.66 50.63
N GLN A 19 12.82 17.96 50.80
CA GLN A 19 12.82 16.52 51.03
C GLN A 19 12.04 16.12 52.29
N ASP A 20 12.25 16.83 53.40
CA ASP A 20 11.58 16.51 54.66
C ASP A 20 10.11 16.91 54.63
N PHE A 21 9.76 17.97 53.89
CA PHE A 21 8.36 18.34 53.64
C PHE A 21 7.62 17.30 52.80
N VAL A 22 8.23 16.79 51.72
CA VAL A 22 7.60 15.76 50.87
C VAL A 22 7.48 14.43 51.64
N LYS A 23 8.44 14.09 52.52
CA LYS A 23 8.30 12.94 53.44
C LYS A 23 7.13 13.12 54.41
N LYS A 24 7.00 14.30 55.02
CA LYS A 24 5.88 14.63 55.92
C LYS A 24 4.55 14.59 55.17
N PHE A 25 4.49 15.13 53.96
CA PHE A 25 3.29 15.10 53.12
C PHE A 25 2.88 13.68 52.76
N LYS A 26 3.85 12.81 52.42
CA LYS A 26 3.60 11.38 52.21
C LYS A 26 2.98 10.71 53.44
N GLN A 27 3.48 11.01 54.64
CA GLN A 27 2.94 10.46 55.88
C GLN A 27 1.48 10.87 56.06
N VAL A 28 1.18 12.17 55.91
CA VAL A 28 -0.19 12.70 56.01
C VAL A 28 -1.14 12.05 54.99
N LEU A 29 -0.68 11.81 53.76
CA LEU A 29 -1.45 11.09 52.74
C LEU A 29 -1.65 9.60 53.06
N GLY A 30 -0.76 9.00 53.86
CA GLY A 30 -0.91 7.63 54.35
C GLY A 30 -1.97 7.53 55.45
N ASP A 31 -2.09 8.57 56.28
CA ASP A 31 -2.98 8.61 57.43
C ASP A 31 -4.40 9.09 57.09
N ASP A 32 -4.57 9.96 56.09
CA ASP A 32 -5.88 10.50 55.66
C ASP A 32 -6.28 10.01 54.26
N GLU A 33 -7.11 8.97 54.23
CA GLU A 33 -7.63 8.37 52.99
C GLU A 33 -8.46 9.34 52.14
N LYS A 34 -9.21 10.25 52.78
CA LYS A 34 -10.00 11.25 52.05
C LYS A 34 -9.08 12.27 51.38
N LEU A 35 -8.03 12.70 52.05
CA LEU A 35 -7.02 13.61 51.48
C LEU A 35 -6.29 12.95 50.30
N ARG A 36 -5.95 11.67 50.43
CA ARG A 36 -5.35 10.88 49.35
C ARG A 36 -6.28 10.80 48.13
N SER A 37 -7.56 10.50 48.34
CA SER A 37 -8.56 10.43 47.27
C SER A 37 -8.71 11.75 46.52
N GLN A 38 -8.68 12.88 47.24
CA GLN A 38 -8.71 14.21 46.61
C GLN A 38 -7.45 14.50 45.79
N LEU A 39 -6.27 14.11 46.27
CA LEU A 39 -5.03 14.25 45.52
C LEU A 39 -5.00 13.34 44.28
N GLU A 40 -5.51 12.11 44.38
CA GLU A 40 -5.62 11.17 43.27
C GLU A 40 -6.57 11.68 42.17
N LEU A 41 -7.72 12.26 42.56
CA LEU A 41 -8.62 12.93 41.62
C LEU A 41 -7.93 14.13 40.97
N LEU A 42 -7.21 14.95 41.74
CA LEU A 42 -6.52 16.14 41.24
C LEU A 42 -5.47 15.82 40.17
N ILE A 43 -4.71 14.74 40.35
CA ILE A 43 -3.67 14.31 39.39
C ILE A 43 -4.22 13.43 38.25
N SER A 44 -5.52 13.08 38.29
CA SER A 44 -6.14 12.27 37.24
C SER A 44 -6.12 13.02 35.90
N PRO A 45 -5.80 12.34 34.77
CA PRO A 45 -5.84 12.96 33.45
C PRO A 45 -7.23 13.43 33.02
N THR A 46 -8.29 13.04 33.74
CA THR A 46 -9.68 13.44 33.48
C THR A 46 -10.18 14.56 34.40
N CYS A 47 -9.32 15.13 35.26
CA CYS A 47 -9.71 16.17 36.20
C CYS A 47 -10.02 17.48 35.45
N SER A 48 -11.23 18.00 35.61
CA SER A 48 -11.60 19.33 35.10
C SER A 48 -11.03 20.45 35.96
N CYS A 49 -10.89 21.65 35.39
CA CYS A 49 -10.43 22.83 36.14
C CYS A 49 -11.34 23.13 37.34
N LYS A 50 -12.67 22.91 37.19
CA LYS A 50 -13.65 23.06 38.27
C LYS A 50 -13.44 22.04 39.40
N GLN A 51 -13.21 20.78 39.06
CA GLN A 51 -12.93 19.73 40.05
C GLN A 51 -11.61 20.00 40.76
N ALA A 52 -10.58 20.41 40.01
CA ALA A 52 -9.27 20.71 40.56
C ALA A 52 -9.32 21.85 41.59
N ASP A 53 -10.11 22.90 41.32
CA ASP A 53 -10.33 24.01 42.24
C ASP A 53 -11.01 23.56 43.55
N ILE A 54 -11.96 22.61 43.48
CA ILE A 54 -12.57 21.98 44.66
C ILE A 54 -11.53 21.16 45.44
N CYS A 55 -10.78 20.28 44.75
CA CYS A 55 -9.77 19.42 45.38
C CYS A 55 -8.69 20.23 46.10
N VAL A 56 -8.18 21.31 45.48
CA VAL A 56 -7.16 22.18 46.09
C VAL A 56 -7.71 22.85 47.35
N ARG A 57 -8.94 23.36 47.32
CA ARG A 57 -9.56 23.97 48.50
C ARG A 57 -9.72 22.98 49.64
N GLU A 58 -10.17 21.77 49.37
CA GLU A 58 -10.31 20.72 50.40
C GLU A 58 -8.95 20.30 50.98
N ILE A 59 -7.93 20.09 50.12
CA ILE A 59 -6.58 19.72 50.55
C ILE A 59 -5.98 20.86 51.40
N ALA A 60 -6.04 22.10 50.93
CA ALA A 60 -5.50 23.25 51.65
C ALA A 60 -6.22 23.49 52.99
N TRP A 61 -7.56 23.35 53.03
CA TRP A 61 -8.34 23.50 54.25
C TRP A 61 -7.99 22.44 55.30
N LYS A 62 -7.85 21.18 54.89
CA LYS A 62 -7.46 20.09 55.79
C LYS A 62 -6.06 20.28 56.37
N LEU A 63 -5.09 20.66 55.52
CA LEU A 63 -3.70 20.85 55.93
C LEU A 63 -3.48 22.14 56.75
N ALA A 64 -4.43 23.07 56.72
CA ALA A 64 -4.42 24.29 57.52
C ALA A 64 -4.92 24.10 58.96
N ASN A 65 -5.45 22.93 59.32
CA ASN A 65 -5.96 22.64 60.66
C ASN A 65 -4.96 21.80 61.49
N PRO A 66 -4.60 22.21 62.72
CA PRO A 66 -5.06 23.42 63.43
C PRO A 66 -4.46 24.71 62.85
N LYS A 67 -5.23 25.81 62.90
CA LYS A 67 -4.81 27.11 62.35
C LYS A 67 -3.54 27.61 63.03
N GLN A 68 -2.47 27.77 62.26
CA GLN A 68 -1.18 28.35 62.69
C GLN A 68 -0.92 29.64 61.91
N LEU A 69 -0.39 30.67 62.58
CA LEU A 69 -0.13 32.00 62.00
C LEU A 69 0.86 31.94 60.82
N THR A 70 1.84 31.03 60.89
CA THR A 70 2.78 30.70 59.81
C THR A 70 2.92 29.18 59.72
N ASN A 71 2.55 28.59 58.58
CA ASN A 71 2.68 27.15 58.35
C ASN A 71 3.57 26.89 57.11
N PRO A 72 4.90 26.77 57.29
CA PRO A 72 5.84 26.52 56.20
C PRO A 72 5.55 25.24 55.42
N PHE A 73 4.94 24.24 56.07
CA PHE A 73 4.55 22.99 55.43
C PHE A 73 3.38 23.20 54.46
N LEU A 74 2.34 23.94 54.87
CA LEU A 74 1.21 24.29 54.00
C LEU A 74 1.67 25.11 52.78
N GLU A 75 2.54 26.09 52.97
CA GLU A 75 3.08 26.91 51.87
C GLU A 75 3.86 26.05 50.85
N LYS A 76 4.70 25.12 51.30
CA LYS A 76 5.42 24.21 50.40
C LYS A 76 4.49 23.23 49.68
N VAL A 77 3.38 22.82 50.32
CA VAL A 77 2.34 22.00 49.65
C VAL A 77 1.56 22.82 48.63
N LYS A 78 1.23 24.10 48.91
CA LYS A 78 0.61 24.99 47.92
C LYS A 78 1.45 25.13 46.65
N PHE A 79 2.77 25.35 46.79
CA PHE A 79 3.69 25.36 45.64
C PHE A 79 3.66 24.06 44.84
N LEU A 80 3.47 22.91 45.49
CA LEU A 80 3.33 21.64 44.79
C LEU A 80 1.98 21.55 44.06
N LEU A 81 0.89 21.94 44.72
CA LEU A 81 -0.47 21.93 44.15
C LEU A 81 -0.55 22.84 42.92
N GLU A 82 -0.06 24.08 43.00
CA GLU A 82 -0.07 25.04 41.88
C GLU A 82 0.62 24.52 40.61
N ARG A 83 1.57 23.58 40.75
CA ARG A 83 2.29 22.98 39.62
C ARG A 83 1.60 21.77 39.00
N ILE A 84 0.75 21.08 39.76
CA ILE A 84 0.08 19.85 39.30
C ILE A 84 -1.38 20.08 38.91
N VAL A 85 -1.98 21.18 39.37
CA VAL A 85 -3.39 21.52 39.13
C VAL A 85 -3.59 21.86 37.65
N PRO A 86 -4.57 21.22 36.97
CA PRO A 86 -4.97 21.64 35.63
C PRO A 86 -5.75 22.97 35.70
N VAL A 87 -5.10 24.08 35.36
CA VAL A 87 -5.71 25.42 35.40
C VAL A 87 -6.25 25.87 34.03
N HIS A 88 -5.57 25.49 32.94
CA HIS A 88 -5.88 25.99 31.59
C HIS A 88 -6.34 24.91 30.62
N ILE A 89 -5.94 23.67 30.86
CA ILE A 89 -6.15 22.55 29.94
C ILE A 89 -6.99 21.51 30.66
N ASP A 90 -8.26 21.45 30.30
CA ASP A 90 -9.15 20.35 30.65
C ASP A 90 -9.99 19.93 29.43
N SER A 91 -10.85 18.93 29.63
CA SER A 91 -11.71 18.43 28.56
C SER A 91 -12.67 19.50 28.01
N GLU A 92 -13.18 20.41 28.85
CA GLU A 92 -14.10 21.47 28.42
C GLU A 92 -13.36 22.51 27.55
N ALA A 93 -12.20 22.99 28.00
CA ALA A 93 -11.35 23.94 27.28
C ALA A 93 -10.87 23.37 25.93
N MET A 94 -10.44 22.10 25.92
CA MET A 94 -10.05 21.42 24.68
C MET A 94 -11.23 21.26 23.73
N ASN A 95 -12.42 20.89 24.23
CA ASN A 95 -13.62 20.78 23.42
C ASN A 95 -14.04 22.14 22.83
N ALA A 96 -13.92 23.23 23.59
CA ALA A 96 -14.20 24.58 23.12
C ALA A 96 -13.26 24.95 21.97
N LEU A 97 -11.94 24.77 22.16
CA LEU A 97 -10.93 25.04 21.13
C LEU A 97 -11.17 24.21 19.85
N ILE A 98 -11.51 22.93 20.01
CA ILE A 98 -11.82 22.03 18.91
C ILE A 98 -13.07 22.51 18.14
N ARG A 99 -14.14 22.87 18.84
CA ARG A 99 -15.40 23.29 18.21
C ARG A 99 -15.30 24.66 17.54
N SER A 100 -14.72 25.65 18.22
CA SER A 100 -14.68 27.02 17.72
C SER A 100 -13.65 27.24 16.62
N THR A 101 -12.53 26.51 16.68
CA THR A 101 -11.37 26.78 15.82
C THR A 101 -11.09 25.63 14.86
N LEU A 102 -11.07 24.39 15.35
CA LEU A 102 -10.60 23.26 14.53
C LEU A 102 -11.64 22.78 13.51
N ILE A 103 -12.92 22.61 13.90
CA ILE A 103 -13.97 22.14 12.98
C ILE A 103 -14.08 23.01 11.71
N PRO A 104 -14.18 24.35 11.80
CA PRO A 104 -14.34 25.19 10.61
C PRO A 104 -13.14 25.07 9.66
N ILE A 105 -11.92 25.04 10.20
CA ILE A 105 -10.69 24.88 9.42
C ILE A 105 -10.68 23.54 8.71
N LEU A 106 -11.00 22.46 9.42
CA LEU A 106 -11.09 21.12 8.86
C LEU A 106 -12.12 21.10 7.71
N HIS A 107 -13.34 21.56 7.94
CA HIS A 107 -14.39 21.58 6.91
C HIS A 107 -13.99 22.42 5.69
N GLN A 108 -13.28 23.53 5.88
CA GLN A 108 -12.76 24.33 4.79
C GLN A 108 -11.71 23.56 3.98
N LYS A 109 -10.81 22.82 4.63
CA LYS A 109 -9.73 22.06 3.99
C LYS A 109 -10.19 20.80 3.26
N ALA A 110 -11.37 20.27 3.56
CA ALA A 110 -11.98 19.18 2.82
C ALA A 110 -12.68 19.59 1.51
N LYS A 111 -12.93 20.90 1.29
CA LYS A 111 -13.71 21.41 0.15
C LYS A 111 -12.84 21.76 -1.07
N SER A 112 -13.44 21.69 -2.26
CA SER A 112 -12.78 22.08 -3.52
C SER A 112 -12.31 23.54 -3.48
N GLY A 113 -11.14 23.82 -4.09
CA GLY A 113 -10.56 25.16 -4.20
C GLY A 113 -10.07 25.79 -2.89
N ARG A 114 -10.14 25.09 -1.75
CA ARG A 114 -9.80 25.62 -0.41
C ARG A 114 -8.69 24.82 0.28
N GLY A 115 -8.56 23.53 -0.04
CA GLY A 115 -7.53 22.64 0.46
C GLY A 115 -6.84 21.85 -0.66
N THR A 116 -5.61 21.42 -0.40
CA THR A 116 -4.92 20.48 -1.28
C THR A 116 -5.44 19.06 -1.07
N PRO A 117 -5.27 18.13 -2.03
CA PRO A 117 -5.60 16.72 -1.85
C PRO A 117 -5.03 16.11 -0.57
N HIS A 118 -3.79 16.46 -0.22
CA HIS A 118 -3.16 16.01 1.02
C HIS A 118 -3.86 16.55 2.28
N GLN A 119 -4.23 17.83 2.27
CA GLN A 119 -4.97 18.46 3.38
C GLN A 119 -6.37 17.86 3.52
N ALA A 120 -7.08 17.62 2.42
CA ALA A 120 -8.39 16.97 2.42
C ALA A 120 -8.33 15.57 3.03
N LYS A 121 -7.36 14.74 2.58
CA LYS A 121 -7.09 13.44 3.19
C LYS A 121 -6.86 13.58 4.70
N GLN A 122 -5.91 14.41 5.12
CA GLN A 122 -5.57 14.53 6.54
C GLN A 122 -6.76 15.03 7.35
N THR A 123 -7.57 15.92 6.78
CA THR A 123 -8.79 16.45 7.39
C THR A 123 -9.77 15.34 7.73
N VAL A 124 -10.09 14.46 6.78
CA VAL A 124 -11.04 13.36 7.01
C VAL A 124 -10.52 12.42 8.10
N HIS A 125 -9.22 12.12 8.11
CA HIS A 125 -8.58 11.31 9.16
C HIS A 125 -8.62 11.99 10.53
N CYS A 126 -8.35 13.31 10.59
CA CYS A 126 -8.47 14.08 11.83
C CYS A 126 -9.90 14.07 12.36
N ILE A 127 -10.90 14.26 11.48
CA ILE A 127 -12.30 14.22 11.89
C ILE A 127 -12.66 12.85 12.46
N HIS A 128 -12.25 11.78 11.78
CA HIS A 128 -12.52 10.42 12.22
C HIS A 128 -11.85 10.06 13.56
N ALA A 129 -10.63 10.57 13.80
CA ALA A 129 -9.84 10.25 14.99
C ALA A 129 -10.17 11.10 16.22
N ILE A 130 -10.49 12.39 16.04
CA ILE A 130 -10.62 13.36 17.13
C ILE A 130 -12.06 13.45 17.64
N PHE A 131 -13.06 13.34 16.76
CA PHE A 131 -14.43 13.70 17.10
C PHE A 131 -15.27 12.48 17.46
N THR A 132 -16.02 12.58 18.57
CA THR A 132 -17.00 11.56 18.96
C THR A 132 -18.20 11.55 18.01
N ASN A 133 -18.67 12.72 17.58
CA ASN A 133 -19.74 12.90 16.60
C ASN A 133 -19.24 12.91 15.14
N LYS A 134 -18.17 12.16 14.84
CA LYS A 134 -17.53 12.11 13.52
C LYS A 134 -18.50 11.89 12.35
N GLU A 135 -19.53 11.07 12.52
CA GLU A 135 -20.50 10.77 11.46
C GLU A 135 -21.22 12.04 10.98
N VAL A 136 -21.62 12.91 11.91
CA VAL A 136 -22.27 14.20 11.60
C VAL A 136 -21.29 15.14 10.89
N GLN A 137 -20.05 15.23 11.37
CA GLN A 137 -19.02 16.09 10.77
C GLN A 137 -18.68 15.62 9.34
N LEU A 138 -18.54 14.31 9.14
CA LEU A 138 -18.28 13.72 7.82
C LEU A 138 -19.48 13.90 6.88
N ALA A 139 -20.72 13.82 7.37
CA ALA A 139 -21.92 14.06 6.55
C ALA A 139 -21.99 15.50 6.04
N GLN A 140 -21.66 16.48 6.89
CA GLN A 140 -21.57 17.89 6.52
C GLN A 140 -20.49 18.20 5.47
N ILE A 141 -19.52 17.30 5.26
CA ILE A 141 -18.54 17.36 4.19
C ILE A 141 -19.03 16.58 2.97
N PHE A 142 -19.54 15.36 3.16
CA PHE A 142 -19.94 14.45 2.09
C PHE A 142 -21.08 15.01 1.24
N GLU A 143 -22.15 15.52 1.86
CA GLU A 143 -23.34 15.95 1.13
C GLU A 143 -23.07 17.12 0.17
N PRO A 144 -22.40 18.23 0.58
CA PRO A 144 -22.08 19.29 -0.36
C PRO A 144 -21.14 18.83 -1.47
N LEU A 145 -20.14 18.00 -1.14
CA LEU A 145 -19.17 17.52 -2.11
C LEU A 145 -19.81 16.63 -3.17
N SER A 146 -20.62 15.64 -2.74
CA SER A 146 -21.32 14.72 -3.65
C SER A 146 -22.26 15.43 -4.62
N ARG A 147 -22.93 16.52 -4.18
CA ARG A 147 -23.78 17.35 -5.04
C ARG A 147 -23.00 18.27 -5.98
N SER A 148 -21.78 18.67 -5.59
CA SER A 148 -20.94 19.60 -6.38
C SER A 148 -20.02 18.91 -7.40
N LEU A 149 -20.04 17.58 -7.47
CA LEU A 149 -19.22 16.85 -8.44
C LEU A 149 -19.65 17.21 -9.86
N ASN A 150 -18.74 17.81 -10.62
CA ASN A 150 -18.98 18.19 -12.00
C ASN A 150 -17.86 17.65 -12.90
N ALA A 151 -18.22 16.73 -13.79
CA ALA A 151 -17.30 16.13 -14.75
C ALA A 151 -16.78 17.12 -15.81
N ASP A 152 -17.46 18.26 -16.01
CA ASP A 152 -17.08 19.32 -16.95
C ASP A 152 -15.87 20.13 -16.47
N VAL A 153 -15.51 20.03 -15.18
CA VAL A 153 -14.39 20.78 -14.59
C VAL A 153 -13.42 19.82 -13.87
N PRO A 154 -12.62 19.03 -14.62
CA PRO A 154 -11.78 17.97 -14.04
C PRO A 154 -10.78 18.45 -12.98
N GLU A 155 -10.26 19.67 -13.14
CA GLU A 155 -9.29 20.27 -12.21
C GLU A 155 -9.85 20.46 -10.80
N GLN A 156 -11.17 20.63 -10.68
CA GLN A 156 -11.86 20.82 -9.41
C GLN A 156 -12.30 19.51 -8.75
N LEU A 157 -12.12 18.36 -9.40
CA LEU A 157 -12.57 17.06 -8.91
C LEU A 157 -11.60 16.38 -7.94
N ILE A 158 -10.30 16.64 -8.06
CA ILE A 158 -9.27 15.88 -7.34
C ILE A 158 -9.47 15.96 -5.82
N THR A 159 -9.56 17.18 -5.26
CA THR A 159 -9.74 17.36 -3.81
C THR A 159 -11.08 16.77 -3.29
N PRO A 160 -12.24 17.04 -3.94
CA PRO A 160 -13.50 16.37 -3.59
C PRO A 160 -13.44 14.85 -3.62
N LEU A 161 -12.89 14.25 -4.67
CA LEU A 161 -12.78 12.78 -4.78
C LEU A 161 -11.92 12.21 -3.65
N VAL A 162 -10.82 12.88 -3.29
CA VAL A 162 -9.97 12.49 -2.17
C VAL A 162 -10.70 12.58 -0.82
N SER A 163 -11.52 13.62 -0.60
CA SER A 163 -12.36 13.68 0.60
C SER A 163 -13.38 12.53 0.62
N LEU A 164 -14.09 12.31 -0.49
CA LEU A 164 -15.14 11.29 -0.60
C LEU A 164 -14.58 9.88 -0.45
N ASP A 165 -13.39 9.60 -1.00
CA ASP A 165 -12.80 8.27 -0.93
C ASP A 165 -12.32 7.91 0.48
N HIS A 166 -11.79 8.88 1.22
CA HIS A 166 -11.37 8.66 2.59
C HIS A 166 -12.57 8.54 3.53
N ILE A 167 -13.66 9.27 3.26
CA ILE A 167 -14.94 9.07 3.95
C ILE A 167 -15.47 7.65 3.67
N SER A 168 -15.45 7.22 2.41
CA SER A 168 -15.92 5.90 1.98
C SER A 168 -15.14 4.76 2.64
N MET A 169 -13.86 4.95 2.91
CA MET A 169 -13.00 3.96 3.58
C MET A 169 -13.20 3.93 5.10
N LEU A 170 -13.32 5.09 5.74
CA LEU A 170 -13.34 5.20 7.20
C LEU A 170 -14.75 5.08 7.81
N ALA A 171 -15.79 5.35 7.02
CA ALA A 171 -17.19 5.34 7.44
C ALA A 171 -18.08 4.57 6.43
N ALA A 172 -17.56 3.44 5.93
CA ALA A 172 -18.20 2.67 4.86
C ALA A 172 -19.63 2.25 5.17
N ASN A 173 -19.92 1.86 6.42
CA ASN A 173 -21.24 1.42 6.84
C ASN A 173 -22.25 2.57 6.84
N GLN A 174 -21.87 3.74 7.35
CA GLN A 174 -22.73 4.92 7.42
C GLN A 174 -23.02 5.50 6.03
N PHE A 175 -22.03 5.47 5.13
CA PHE A 175 -22.12 6.09 3.82
C PHE A 175 -22.32 5.09 2.68
N ALA A 176 -22.66 3.82 2.96
CA ALA A 176 -22.76 2.76 1.95
C ALA A 176 -23.70 3.11 0.79
N SER A 177 -24.92 3.56 1.07
CA SER A 177 -25.92 3.92 0.05
C SER A 177 -25.55 5.22 -0.70
N PRO A 178 -25.21 6.33 -0.01
CA PRO A 178 -24.75 7.55 -0.69
C PRO A 178 -23.54 7.34 -1.60
N VAL A 179 -22.53 6.58 -1.15
CA VAL A 179 -21.34 6.28 -1.95
C VAL A 179 -21.69 5.40 -3.15
N LYS A 180 -22.53 4.38 -2.97
CA LYS A 180 -23.01 3.56 -4.08
C LYS A 180 -23.71 4.40 -5.16
N SER A 181 -24.49 5.41 -4.77
CA SER A 181 -25.11 6.36 -5.70
C SER A 181 -24.08 7.20 -6.45
N VAL A 182 -23.10 7.77 -5.74
CA VAL A 182 -21.99 8.53 -6.36
C VAL A 182 -21.21 7.65 -7.34
N VAL A 183 -20.91 6.41 -6.96
CA VAL A 183 -20.22 5.45 -7.81
C VAL A 183 -21.02 5.14 -9.07
N ALA A 184 -22.31 4.83 -8.96
CA ALA A 184 -23.13 4.47 -10.11
C ALA A 184 -23.36 5.66 -11.05
N ASN A 185 -23.76 6.81 -10.50
CA ASN A 185 -24.21 7.95 -11.28
C ASN A 185 -23.05 8.82 -11.77
N PHE A 186 -22.05 9.08 -10.93
CA PHE A 186 -20.94 9.96 -11.31
C PHE A 186 -19.74 9.18 -11.85
N ILE A 187 -19.26 8.16 -11.12
CA ILE A 187 -18.05 7.44 -11.53
C ILE A 187 -18.31 6.56 -12.75
N VAL A 188 -19.32 5.69 -12.70
CA VAL A 188 -19.59 4.76 -13.81
C VAL A 188 -20.24 5.51 -14.97
N LYS A 189 -21.39 6.16 -14.75
CA LYS A 189 -22.11 6.79 -15.85
C LYS A 189 -21.42 8.05 -16.37
N ASP A 190 -21.09 9.01 -15.51
CA ASP A 190 -20.62 10.32 -15.99
C ASP A 190 -19.12 10.40 -16.33
N GLN A 191 -18.27 9.61 -15.66
CA GLN A 191 -16.82 9.59 -15.88
C GLN A 191 -16.37 8.42 -16.77
N LEU A 192 -16.84 7.19 -16.54
CA LEU A 192 -16.34 6.00 -17.25
C LEU A 192 -17.05 5.71 -18.58
N MET A 193 -18.34 6.03 -18.70
CA MET A 193 -19.16 5.66 -19.87
C MET A 193 -19.44 6.81 -20.84
N ASN A 194 -19.15 8.05 -20.47
CA ASN A 194 -19.38 9.21 -21.34
C ASN A 194 -18.11 9.57 -22.13
N ASP A 195 -18.15 9.39 -23.44
CA ASP A 195 -17.12 9.87 -24.37
C ASP A 195 -17.22 11.39 -24.54
N ARG A 196 -16.58 12.16 -23.66
CA ARG A 196 -16.51 13.62 -23.83
C ARG A 196 -15.44 13.92 -24.88
N SER A 197 -15.87 13.94 -26.13
CA SER A 197 -15.10 14.49 -27.25
C SER A 197 -15.12 16.02 -27.17
N LEU A 198 -14.15 16.60 -26.47
CA LEU A 198 -13.87 18.02 -26.65
C LEU A 198 -12.55 18.18 -27.40
N GLY A 199 -12.63 18.94 -28.50
CA GLY A 199 -11.53 19.19 -29.43
C GLY A 199 -10.26 19.71 -28.78
N GLU A 200 -9.18 19.53 -29.54
CA GLU A 200 -7.86 20.16 -29.42
C GLU A 200 -7.30 20.38 -27.98
N ASN A 201 -6.38 19.48 -27.65
CA ASN A 201 -5.26 19.62 -26.73
C ASN A 201 -5.41 19.40 -25.21
N ASN A 202 -6.58 19.15 -24.61
CA ASN A 202 -6.62 18.79 -23.17
C ASN A 202 -7.82 17.90 -22.77
N GLY A 203 -8.14 16.89 -23.58
CA GLY A 203 -9.16 15.88 -23.25
C GLY A 203 -8.73 14.92 -22.12
N LYS A 204 -8.57 15.42 -20.89
CA LYS A 204 -8.41 14.58 -19.68
C LYS A 204 -9.75 13.97 -19.31
N LEU A 205 -10.16 12.95 -20.06
CA LEU A 205 -11.42 12.26 -19.85
C LEU A 205 -11.39 11.30 -18.63
N TRP A 206 -10.21 11.06 -18.06
CA TRP A 206 -10.04 10.01 -17.04
C TRP A 206 -9.23 10.47 -15.84
N SER A 207 -9.83 10.39 -14.65
CA SER A 207 -9.13 10.61 -13.38
C SER A 207 -8.78 9.28 -12.70
N PRO A 208 -7.48 8.99 -12.46
CA PRO A 208 -7.04 7.91 -11.57
C PRO A 208 -7.69 7.93 -10.19
N ASP A 209 -8.12 9.11 -9.70
CA ASP A 209 -8.74 9.30 -8.40
C ASP A 209 -10.13 8.64 -8.33
N ALA A 210 -10.82 8.53 -9.46
CA ALA A 210 -12.10 7.82 -9.56
C ALA A 210 -11.96 6.31 -9.27
N ILE A 211 -10.90 5.69 -9.79
CA ILE A 211 -10.57 4.29 -9.48
C ILE A 211 -10.19 4.16 -8.00
N GLU A 212 -9.47 5.15 -7.45
CA GLU A 212 -9.08 5.10 -6.05
C GLU A 212 -10.28 5.20 -5.09
N LEU A 213 -11.31 5.97 -5.44
CA LEU A 213 -12.60 5.99 -4.72
C LEU A 213 -13.26 4.61 -4.67
N LEU A 214 -13.36 3.92 -5.82
CA LEU A 214 -13.91 2.55 -5.87
C LEU A 214 -13.16 1.60 -4.94
N VAL A 215 -11.83 1.63 -5.01
CA VAL A 215 -10.98 0.75 -4.19
C VAL A 215 -11.11 1.07 -2.71
N ARG A 216 -11.07 2.35 -2.34
CA ARG A 216 -11.17 2.78 -0.94
C ARG A 216 -12.55 2.47 -0.34
N TRP A 217 -13.61 2.61 -1.13
CA TRP A 217 -14.95 2.20 -0.72
C TRP A 217 -15.03 0.70 -0.43
N LEU A 218 -14.50 -0.15 -1.32
CA LEU A 218 -14.42 -1.60 -1.09
C LEU A 218 -13.57 -1.93 0.14
N LEU A 219 -12.39 -1.31 0.29
CA LEU A 219 -11.54 -1.51 1.46
C LEU A 219 -12.19 -1.08 2.78
N GLY A 220 -13.13 -0.14 2.74
CA GLY A 220 -13.95 0.22 3.90
C GLY A 220 -15.03 -0.81 4.22
N MET A 221 -15.67 -1.39 3.19
CA MET A 221 -16.72 -2.41 3.36
C MET A 221 -16.20 -3.75 3.87
N LYS A 222 -14.98 -4.14 3.46
CA LYS A 222 -14.32 -5.41 3.82
C LYS A 222 -15.20 -6.66 3.70
N ASN A 223 -16.05 -6.71 2.68
CA ASN A 223 -16.90 -7.86 2.41
C ASN A 223 -17.01 -8.10 0.90
N ASN A 224 -17.12 -9.37 0.51
CA ASN A 224 -17.23 -9.82 -0.88
C ASN A 224 -18.67 -10.18 -1.28
N GLN A 225 -19.66 -9.90 -0.43
CA GLN A 225 -21.07 -10.22 -0.68
C GLN A 225 -21.70 -9.33 -1.76
N SER A 226 -21.14 -8.13 -1.98
CA SER A 226 -21.67 -7.20 -2.97
C SER A 226 -21.18 -7.55 -4.39
N LYS A 227 -22.09 -7.54 -5.37
CA LYS A 227 -21.74 -7.62 -6.81
C LYS A 227 -20.75 -6.53 -7.24
N SER A 228 -20.66 -5.44 -6.47
CA SER A 228 -19.78 -4.31 -6.74
C SER A 228 -18.31 -4.71 -6.81
N THR A 229 -17.88 -5.68 -6.00
CA THR A 229 -16.48 -6.09 -5.98
C THR A 229 -16.06 -6.75 -7.30
N ASN A 230 -16.87 -7.68 -7.81
CA ASN A 230 -16.63 -8.32 -9.10
C ASN A 230 -16.71 -7.29 -10.25
N SER A 231 -17.64 -6.34 -10.19
CA SER A 231 -17.73 -5.26 -11.18
C SER A 231 -16.47 -4.39 -11.18
N THR A 232 -15.95 -4.00 -10.02
CA THR A 232 -14.72 -3.19 -9.90
C THR A 232 -13.48 -3.96 -10.36
N LEU A 233 -13.37 -5.26 -10.03
CA LEU A 233 -12.26 -6.09 -10.49
C LEU A 233 -12.29 -6.27 -12.01
N ARG A 234 -13.48 -6.54 -12.58
CA ARG A 234 -13.65 -6.66 -14.04
C ARG A 234 -13.29 -5.37 -14.76
N LEU A 235 -13.80 -4.24 -14.27
CA LEU A 235 -13.46 -2.91 -14.78
C LEU A 235 -11.95 -2.66 -14.73
N SER A 236 -11.30 -2.97 -13.61
CA SER A 236 -9.86 -2.77 -13.46
C SER A 236 -9.08 -3.68 -14.41
N ALA A 237 -9.50 -4.92 -14.62
CA ALA A 237 -8.87 -5.83 -15.57
C ALA A 237 -8.97 -5.31 -17.01
N MET A 238 -10.15 -4.86 -17.44
CA MET A 238 -10.37 -4.26 -18.76
C MET A 238 -9.49 -3.02 -18.99
N LEU A 239 -9.36 -2.17 -17.96
CA LEU A 239 -8.51 -0.97 -18.03
C LEU A 239 -7.01 -1.30 -18.07
N VAL A 240 -6.59 -2.44 -17.55
CA VAL A 240 -5.20 -2.90 -17.68
C VAL A 240 -4.94 -3.48 -19.08
N SER A 241 -5.87 -4.29 -19.61
CA SER A 241 -5.68 -5.01 -20.87
C SER A 241 -5.87 -4.14 -22.12
N GLU A 242 -6.93 -3.34 -22.14
CA GLU A 242 -7.34 -2.58 -23.33
C GLU A 242 -7.19 -1.08 -23.13
N GLY A 243 -7.27 -0.63 -21.87
CA GLY A 243 -7.14 0.77 -21.49
C GLY A 243 -8.22 1.71 -22.05
N VAL A 244 -9.15 1.17 -22.84
CA VAL A 244 -10.28 1.87 -23.45
C VAL A 244 -11.56 1.13 -23.07
N LEU A 245 -12.58 1.83 -22.56
CA LEU A 245 -13.90 1.24 -22.29
C LEU A 245 -14.94 1.52 -23.38
N THR A 246 -14.63 2.41 -24.33
CA THR A 246 -15.56 2.88 -25.36
C THR A 246 -15.02 2.65 -26.78
N GLU A 247 -15.89 2.32 -27.73
CA GLU A 247 -15.48 1.96 -29.10
C GLU A 247 -14.83 3.14 -29.87
N GLN A 248 -14.92 4.37 -29.36
CA GLN A 248 -14.38 5.58 -29.97
C GLN A 248 -12.95 5.91 -29.45
N LYS A 249 -11.97 5.37 -30.18
CA LYS A 249 -10.52 5.46 -29.95
C LYS A 249 -9.91 6.88 -29.94
N ARG A 250 -9.95 7.64 -28.84
CA ARG A 250 -9.01 8.79 -28.64
C ARG A 250 -8.62 9.03 -27.17
N ILE A 251 -7.94 8.08 -26.52
CA ILE A 251 -7.20 8.34 -25.27
C ILE A 251 -5.73 8.61 -25.62
N GLY A 252 -5.15 9.68 -25.08
CA GLY A 252 -3.72 9.96 -25.24
C GLY A 252 -2.87 8.87 -24.59
N LYS A 253 -1.75 8.48 -25.22
CA LYS A 253 -0.85 7.42 -24.69
C LYS A 253 -0.43 7.67 -23.23
N SER A 254 -0.21 8.92 -22.84
CA SER A 254 0.14 9.30 -21.47
C SER A 254 -0.98 9.04 -20.46
N ASP A 255 -2.23 9.28 -20.84
CA ASP A 255 -3.38 9.07 -19.96
C ASP A 255 -3.71 7.59 -19.87
N MET A 256 -3.49 6.86 -20.97
CA MET A 256 -3.56 5.40 -21.01
C MET A 256 -2.63 4.75 -19.97
N SER A 257 -1.34 5.11 -19.99
CA SER A 257 -0.36 4.60 -19.03
C SER A 257 -0.73 4.95 -17.58
N ARG A 258 -1.29 6.14 -17.33
CA ARG A 258 -1.76 6.53 -15.98
C ARG A 258 -2.94 5.69 -15.51
N LEU A 259 -3.86 5.35 -16.42
CA LEU A 259 -5.00 4.49 -16.13
C LEU A 259 -4.59 3.05 -15.85
N GLN A 260 -3.71 2.48 -16.68
CA GLN A 260 -3.16 1.14 -16.47
C GLN A 260 -2.46 1.05 -15.11
N LEU A 261 -1.66 2.06 -14.75
CA LEU A 261 -1.06 2.16 -13.42
C LEU A 261 -2.09 2.20 -12.30
N ALA A 262 -3.17 2.98 -12.46
CA ALA A 262 -4.22 3.13 -11.47
C ALA A 262 -5.01 1.82 -11.27
N ALA A 263 -5.39 1.17 -12.37
CA ALA A 263 -6.12 -0.09 -12.39
C ALA A 263 -5.27 -1.28 -11.87
N GLY A 264 -4.00 -1.40 -12.29
CA GLY A 264 -3.08 -2.38 -11.72
C GLY A 264 -2.85 -2.13 -10.22
N SER A 265 -2.68 -0.87 -9.82
CA SER A 265 -2.56 -0.49 -8.41
C SER A 265 -3.82 -0.85 -7.61
N ALA A 266 -5.01 -0.76 -8.22
CA ALA A 266 -6.28 -1.10 -7.61
C ALA A 266 -6.36 -2.59 -7.26
N ILE A 267 -6.09 -3.47 -8.24
CA ILE A 267 -6.09 -4.93 -8.06
C ILE A 267 -5.08 -5.32 -6.97
N MET A 268 -3.85 -4.78 -7.03
CA MET A 268 -2.81 -5.04 -6.02
C MET A 268 -3.19 -4.57 -4.61
N LYS A 269 -3.92 -3.44 -4.49
CA LYS A 269 -4.34 -2.90 -3.20
C LYS A 269 -5.50 -3.71 -2.61
N LEU A 270 -6.44 -4.16 -3.43
CA LEU A 270 -7.52 -5.06 -3.00
C LEU A 270 -6.96 -6.43 -2.56
N ALA A 271 -5.97 -6.95 -3.28
CA ALA A 271 -5.32 -8.22 -2.94
C ALA A 271 -4.61 -8.26 -1.58
N GLN A 272 -4.38 -7.10 -0.94
CA GLN A 272 -3.83 -7.01 0.41
C GLN A 272 -4.85 -7.35 1.50
N GLU A 273 -6.14 -7.39 1.17
CA GLU A 273 -7.23 -7.74 2.08
C GLU A 273 -7.73 -9.16 1.76
N SER A 274 -7.82 -10.02 2.78
CA SER A 274 -8.08 -11.46 2.59
C SER A 274 -9.39 -11.75 1.85
N CYS A 275 -10.48 -11.05 2.20
CA CYS A 275 -11.79 -11.24 1.57
C CYS A 275 -11.79 -10.96 0.06
N TYR A 276 -10.86 -10.12 -0.41
CA TYR A 276 -10.71 -9.79 -1.82
C TYR A 276 -9.64 -10.63 -2.51
N HIS A 277 -8.58 -11.02 -1.79
CA HIS A 277 -7.60 -11.98 -2.29
C HIS A 277 -8.25 -13.31 -2.71
N GLU A 278 -9.27 -13.76 -1.98
CA GLU A 278 -9.99 -15.00 -2.27
C GLU A 278 -10.77 -14.97 -3.59
N ILE A 279 -11.25 -13.81 -4.04
CA ILE A 279 -12.07 -13.69 -5.26
C ILE A 279 -11.28 -13.26 -6.50
N ILE A 280 -10.06 -12.72 -6.33
CA ILE A 280 -9.21 -12.33 -7.47
C ILE A 280 -8.81 -13.59 -8.23
N THR A 281 -9.07 -13.58 -9.54
CA THR A 281 -8.79 -14.73 -10.42
C THR A 281 -7.33 -14.73 -10.89
N PRO A 282 -6.79 -15.89 -11.31
CA PRO A 282 -5.45 -15.98 -11.91
C PRO A 282 -5.25 -15.02 -13.09
N GLU A 283 -6.26 -14.82 -13.95
CA GLU A 283 -6.20 -13.89 -15.10
C GLU A 283 -6.04 -12.44 -14.66
N GLN A 284 -6.82 -12.02 -13.67
CA GLN A 284 -6.73 -10.66 -13.12
C GLN A 284 -5.37 -10.43 -12.46
N PHE A 285 -4.81 -11.47 -11.85
CA PHE A 285 -3.47 -11.43 -11.30
C PHE A 285 -2.40 -11.32 -12.39
N GLN A 286 -2.48 -12.13 -13.46
CA GLN A 286 -1.58 -12.08 -14.62
C GLN A 286 -1.60 -10.69 -15.28
N LEU A 287 -2.79 -10.14 -15.54
CA LEU A 287 -2.93 -8.78 -16.09
C LEU A 287 -2.26 -7.73 -15.20
N CYS A 288 -2.45 -7.83 -13.87
CA CYS A 288 -1.81 -6.94 -12.92
C CYS A 288 -0.27 -7.06 -12.96
N ALA A 289 0.27 -8.25 -13.26
CA ALA A 289 1.72 -8.47 -13.38
C ALA A 289 2.28 -7.77 -14.64
N LEU A 290 1.54 -7.73 -15.75
CA LEU A 290 2.00 -7.07 -17.00
C LEU A 290 2.33 -5.58 -16.80
N VAL A 291 1.73 -4.91 -15.80
CA VAL A 291 2.04 -3.50 -15.47
C VAL A 291 3.51 -3.31 -15.04
N THR A 292 4.22 -4.38 -14.61
CA THR A 292 5.67 -4.28 -14.36
C THR A 292 6.48 -4.11 -15.64
N ASN A 293 5.93 -4.50 -16.78
CA ASN A 293 6.54 -4.46 -18.11
C ASN A 293 5.91 -3.38 -19.02
N ASP A 294 5.11 -2.46 -18.45
CA ASP A 294 4.47 -1.34 -19.16
C ASP A 294 5.49 -0.55 -20.00
N GLU A 295 5.12 -0.07 -21.19
CA GLU A 295 6.01 0.72 -22.05
C GLU A 295 6.57 1.98 -21.35
N CYS A 296 5.75 2.60 -20.49
CA CYS A 296 6.10 3.80 -19.75
C CYS A 296 6.97 3.48 -18.52
N TYR A 297 8.21 4.00 -18.53
CA TYR A 297 9.15 3.86 -17.41
C TYR A 297 8.55 4.28 -16.05
N GLN A 298 7.83 5.40 -16.03
CA GLN A 298 7.23 5.94 -14.80
C GLN A 298 6.16 5.00 -14.24
N VAL A 299 5.39 4.33 -15.10
CA VAL A 299 4.41 3.32 -14.67
C VAL A 299 5.12 2.15 -14.00
N ARG A 300 6.11 1.56 -14.68
CA ARG A 300 6.92 0.46 -14.14
C ARG A 300 7.52 0.81 -12.79
N GLN A 301 8.13 1.99 -12.69
CA GLN A 301 8.80 2.46 -11.48
C GLN A 301 7.82 2.66 -10.30
N ILE A 302 6.71 3.37 -10.52
CA ILE A 302 5.72 3.65 -9.46
C ILE A 302 5.04 2.35 -9.01
N PHE A 303 4.67 1.48 -9.97
CA PHE A 303 4.05 0.20 -9.66
C PHE A 303 4.99 -0.69 -8.84
N ALA A 304 6.26 -0.81 -9.26
CA ALA A 304 7.27 -1.56 -8.53
C ALA A 304 7.48 -1.05 -7.09
N GLN A 305 7.49 0.28 -6.87
CA GLN A 305 7.61 0.86 -5.53
C GLN A 305 6.40 0.53 -4.65
N LYS A 306 5.18 0.60 -5.19
CA LYS A 306 3.96 0.25 -4.46
C LYS A 306 3.94 -1.25 -4.09
N LEU A 307 4.33 -2.10 -5.03
CA LEU A 307 4.48 -3.54 -4.83
C LEU A 307 5.53 -3.84 -3.74
N HIS A 308 6.71 -3.22 -3.81
CA HIS A 308 7.75 -3.35 -2.80
C HIS A 308 7.23 -3.04 -1.39
N LYS A 309 6.53 -1.91 -1.26
CA LYS A 309 6.00 -1.44 0.02
C LYS A 309 4.98 -2.41 0.61
N ALA A 310 4.13 -3.01 -0.21
CA ALA A 310 3.15 -4.00 0.23
C ALA A 310 3.82 -5.32 0.65
N LEU A 311 4.81 -5.79 -0.12
CA LEU A 311 5.56 -7.01 0.18
C LEU A 311 6.37 -6.91 1.47
N VAL A 312 7.02 -5.75 1.73
CA VAL A 312 7.81 -5.51 2.95
C VAL A 312 6.94 -5.48 4.21
N LYS A 313 5.69 -5.05 4.08
CA LYS A 313 4.69 -5.09 5.16
C LYS A 313 4.07 -6.47 5.38
N LEU A 314 4.47 -7.48 4.60
CA LEU A 314 3.90 -8.83 4.61
C LEU A 314 2.38 -8.86 4.35
N LEU A 315 1.86 -7.85 3.62
CA LEU A 315 0.43 -7.76 3.25
C LEU A 315 0.10 -8.48 1.94
N LEU A 316 1.12 -8.82 1.14
CA LEU A 316 0.98 -9.62 -0.07
C LEU A 316 1.85 -10.88 0.03
N PRO A 317 1.35 -12.03 -0.47
CA PRO A 317 2.18 -13.21 -0.69
C PRO A 317 3.33 -12.89 -1.66
N LEU A 318 4.41 -13.67 -1.57
CA LEU A 318 5.60 -13.44 -2.41
C LEU A 318 5.34 -13.74 -3.90
N GLU A 319 4.22 -14.39 -4.22
CA GLU A 319 3.71 -14.67 -5.57
C GLU A 319 3.74 -13.44 -6.51
N ARG A 320 3.65 -12.23 -5.96
CA ARG A 320 3.55 -10.96 -6.71
C ARG A 320 4.89 -10.27 -6.94
N ALA A 321 6.01 -10.83 -6.48
CA ALA A 321 7.30 -10.17 -6.49
C ALA A 321 8.06 -10.39 -7.82
N HIS A 322 7.84 -9.52 -8.81
CA HIS A 322 8.46 -9.66 -10.14
C HIS A 322 9.66 -8.73 -10.40
N THR A 323 10.17 -8.02 -9.38
CA THR A 323 11.19 -6.96 -9.58
C THR A 323 12.50 -7.17 -8.80
N ARG A 324 13.64 -6.99 -9.49
CA ARG A 324 14.99 -7.29 -8.95
C ARG A 324 15.36 -6.58 -7.66
N LEU A 325 14.97 -5.32 -7.57
CA LEU A 325 15.34 -4.46 -6.45
C LEU A 325 14.68 -4.88 -5.12
N CYS A 326 13.56 -5.61 -5.20
CA CYS A 326 12.68 -5.84 -4.05
C CYS A 326 12.96 -7.18 -3.36
N LEU A 327 13.46 -8.16 -4.10
CA LEU A 327 13.40 -9.55 -3.72
C LEU A 327 14.33 -9.92 -2.54
N PRO A 328 15.63 -9.54 -2.52
CA PRO A 328 16.54 -9.95 -1.45
C PRO A 328 16.11 -9.46 -0.06
N LYS A 329 15.64 -8.19 0.01
CA LYS A 329 15.13 -7.59 1.25
C LYS A 329 13.86 -8.29 1.73
N ASN A 330 12.93 -8.60 0.82
CA ASN A 330 11.68 -9.28 1.15
C ASN A 330 11.88 -10.71 1.64
N ILE A 331 12.78 -11.46 1.01
CA ILE A 331 13.18 -12.81 1.43
C ILE A 331 13.81 -12.72 2.83
N SER A 332 14.72 -11.77 3.04
CA SER A 332 15.40 -11.62 4.33
C SER A 332 14.41 -11.30 5.47
N ILE A 333 13.45 -10.40 5.24
CA ILE A 333 12.42 -10.04 6.24
C ILE A 333 11.54 -11.23 6.59
N ARG A 334 11.09 -12.01 5.59
CA ARG A 334 10.25 -13.20 5.80
C ARG A 334 10.99 -14.28 6.59
N ARG A 335 12.24 -14.58 6.21
CA ARG A 335 13.07 -15.57 6.91
C ARG A 335 13.34 -15.17 8.36
N GLU A 336 13.63 -13.90 8.62
CA GLU A 336 13.80 -13.39 9.99
C GLU A 336 12.49 -13.45 10.79
N TYR A 337 11.37 -13.08 10.18
CA TYR A 337 10.06 -13.16 10.82
C TYR A 337 9.70 -14.60 11.23
N ILE A 338 9.93 -15.59 10.35
CA ILE A 338 9.70 -17.01 10.63
C ILE A 338 10.60 -17.48 11.79
N LYS A 339 11.88 -17.08 11.77
CA LYS A 339 12.83 -17.42 12.84
C LYS A 339 12.39 -16.89 14.21
N GLN A 340 11.81 -15.70 14.24
CA GLN A 340 11.30 -15.07 15.48
C GLN A 340 9.93 -15.61 15.91
N ASN A 341 9.17 -16.26 15.02
CA ASN A 341 7.78 -16.68 15.25
C ASN A 341 7.50 -18.13 14.77
N PRO A 342 8.06 -19.17 15.40
CA PRO A 342 8.00 -20.55 14.92
C PRO A 342 6.61 -21.24 14.96
N VAL A 343 5.58 -20.64 15.60
CA VAL A 343 4.29 -21.29 15.90
C VAL A 343 3.16 -20.90 14.91
N ALA A 344 3.43 -20.08 13.90
CA ALA A 344 2.41 -19.62 12.95
C ALA A 344 2.14 -20.64 11.82
N THR A 345 1.59 -21.82 12.15
CA THR A 345 1.34 -22.91 11.18
C THR A 345 0.37 -22.51 10.06
N GLU A 346 -0.68 -21.74 10.34
CA GLU A 346 -1.69 -21.35 9.34
C GLU A 346 -1.16 -20.40 8.25
N LYS A 347 -0.19 -19.54 8.57
CA LYS A 347 0.40 -18.58 7.61
C LYS A 347 1.77 -19.00 7.09
N LEU A 348 2.29 -20.14 7.53
CA LEU A 348 3.65 -20.57 7.20
C LEU A 348 3.87 -20.67 5.70
N LEU A 349 2.93 -21.25 4.96
CA LEU A 349 3.01 -21.39 3.49
C LEU A 349 3.06 -20.01 2.80
N SER A 350 2.27 -19.05 3.27
CA SER A 350 2.23 -17.68 2.71
C SER A 350 3.50 -16.86 3.01
N LEU A 351 4.26 -17.24 4.03
CA LEU A 351 5.47 -16.55 4.49
C LEU A 351 6.75 -17.17 3.94
N LEU A 352 6.73 -18.46 3.58
CA LEU A 352 7.89 -19.15 3.02
C LEU A 352 8.25 -18.60 1.65
N PRO A 353 9.47 -18.06 1.45
CA PRO A 353 9.86 -17.49 0.17
C PRO A 353 9.85 -18.47 -1.00
N GLU A 354 10.12 -19.74 -0.75
CA GLU A 354 10.22 -20.81 -1.76
C GLU A 354 8.87 -21.05 -2.46
N TYR A 355 7.76 -20.74 -1.79
CA TYR A 355 6.41 -20.83 -2.37
C TYR A 355 6.13 -19.81 -3.47
N VAL A 356 7.08 -18.94 -3.84
CA VAL A 356 6.94 -18.08 -5.03
C VAL A 356 7.07 -18.88 -6.34
N ILE A 357 7.76 -20.03 -6.32
CA ILE A 357 8.08 -20.82 -7.52
C ILE A 357 6.84 -21.27 -8.31
N PRO A 358 5.78 -21.84 -7.69
CA PRO A 358 4.62 -22.30 -8.44
C PRO A 358 3.92 -21.14 -9.15
N TYR A 359 3.82 -19.99 -8.50
CA TYR A 359 3.20 -18.80 -9.10
C TYR A 359 4.03 -18.23 -10.25
N MET A 360 5.36 -18.25 -10.14
CA MET A 360 6.24 -17.82 -11.22
C MET A 360 6.15 -18.72 -12.44
N ILE A 361 6.20 -20.04 -12.24
CA ILE A 361 6.10 -21.01 -13.32
C ILE A 361 4.75 -20.84 -14.03
N HIS A 362 3.65 -20.76 -13.28
CA HIS A 362 2.32 -20.54 -13.85
C HIS A 362 2.21 -19.20 -14.57
N LEU A 363 2.78 -18.12 -14.01
CA LEU A 363 2.76 -16.80 -14.64
C LEU A 363 3.52 -16.79 -15.97
N LEU A 364 4.74 -17.34 -16.00
CA LEU A 364 5.56 -17.39 -17.21
C LEU A 364 4.99 -18.34 -18.28
N ALA A 365 4.33 -19.43 -17.87
CA ALA A 365 3.61 -20.30 -18.79
C ALA A 365 2.43 -19.59 -19.49
N HIS A 366 1.87 -18.55 -18.86
CA HIS A 366 0.79 -17.71 -19.39
C HIS A 366 1.28 -16.35 -19.91
N ASP A 367 2.59 -16.14 -20.02
CA ASP A 367 3.12 -14.89 -20.52
C ASP A 367 2.69 -14.69 -21.99
N PRO A 368 2.13 -13.52 -22.36
CA PRO A 368 1.71 -13.25 -23.73
C PRO A 368 2.83 -13.40 -24.77
N ASP A 369 4.08 -13.14 -24.38
CA ASP A 369 5.25 -13.25 -25.26
C ASP A 369 5.68 -14.72 -25.44
N PHE A 370 5.32 -15.62 -24.51
CA PHE A 370 5.58 -17.05 -24.61
C PHE A 370 4.55 -17.75 -25.48
N THR A 371 4.72 -17.64 -26.79
CA THR A 371 3.79 -18.19 -27.79
C THR A 371 4.10 -19.64 -28.14
N ARG A 372 5.40 -20.00 -28.25
CA ARG A 372 5.88 -21.29 -28.77
C ARG A 372 6.67 -22.06 -27.70
N SER A 373 6.17 -23.23 -27.30
CA SER A 373 6.75 -24.07 -26.23
C SER A 373 8.14 -24.62 -26.50
N GLN A 374 8.60 -24.65 -27.76
CA GLN A 374 9.88 -25.24 -28.16
C GLN A 374 10.86 -24.21 -28.75
N ASP A 375 10.53 -22.91 -28.71
CA ASP A 375 11.37 -21.87 -29.27
C ASP A 375 12.56 -21.56 -28.34
N ALA A 376 13.78 -21.71 -28.84
CA ALA A 376 14.99 -21.62 -28.03
C ALA A 376 15.22 -20.20 -27.44
N ASP A 377 14.87 -19.16 -28.18
CA ASP A 377 15.04 -17.78 -27.72
C ASP A 377 14.03 -17.45 -26.61
N GLN A 378 12.76 -17.84 -26.78
CA GLN A 378 11.74 -17.68 -25.74
C GLN A 378 12.06 -18.49 -24.49
N LEU A 379 12.56 -19.73 -24.64
CA LEU A 379 12.98 -20.56 -23.51
C LEU A 379 14.19 -19.97 -22.77
N HIS A 380 15.10 -19.30 -23.49
CA HIS A 380 16.21 -18.58 -22.88
C HIS A 380 15.70 -17.39 -22.06
N ASP A 381 14.76 -16.59 -22.58
CA ASP A 381 14.17 -15.47 -21.85
C ASP A 381 13.40 -15.94 -20.59
N ILE A 382 12.65 -17.03 -20.68
CA ILE A 382 11.99 -17.68 -19.53
C ILE A 382 13.03 -18.14 -18.50
N LYS A 383 14.11 -18.77 -18.95
CA LYS A 383 15.19 -19.21 -18.08
C LYS A 383 15.79 -18.01 -17.34
N GLU A 384 16.08 -16.89 -18.00
CA GLU A 384 16.62 -15.69 -17.34
C GLU A 384 15.64 -15.11 -16.31
N CYS A 385 14.34 -15.12 -16.60
CA CYS A 385 13.30 -14.70 -15.65
C CYS A 385 13.22 -15.61 -14.41
N LEU A 386 13.27 -16.93 -14.60
CA LEU A 386 13.30 -17.91 -13.51
C LEU A 386 14.59 -17.81 -12.70
N TRP A 387 15.72 -17.77 -13.41
CA TRP A 387 17.06 -17.68 -12.83
C TRP A 387 17.19 -16.49 -11.91
N PHE A 388 16.66 -15.34 -12.34
CA PHE A 388 16.66 -14.12 -11.57
C PHE A 388 16.09 -14.30 -10.13
N MET A 389 15.02 -15.07 -9.96
CA MET A 389 14.40 -15.30 -8.65
C MET A 389 15.07 -16.46 -7.90
N LEU A 390 15.37 -17.55 -8.60
CA LEU A 390 16.03 -18.74 -8.05
C LEU A 390 17.40 -18.40 -7.47
N GLU A 391 18.19 -17.57 -8.15
CA GLU A 391 19.50 -17.12 -7.68
C GLU A 391 19.42 -16.54 -6.26
N VAL A 392 18.47 -15.63 -6.02
CA VAL A 392 18.32 -14.96 -4.72
C VAL A 392 17.81 -15.92 -3.64
N LEU A 393 16.91 -16.85 -3.98
CA LEU A 393 16.40 -17.87 -3.06
C LEU A 393 17.50 -18.85 -2.62
N MET A 394 18.39 -19.20 -3.54
CA MET A 394 19.51 -20.13 -3.33
C MET A 394 20.72 -19.51 -2.62
N THR A 395 20.92 -18.19 -2.71
CA THR A 395 22.12 -17.51 -2.18
C THR A 395 22.26 -17.62 -0.65
N LYS A 396 21.17 -17.77 0.10
CA LYS A 396 21.20 -17.92 1.56
C LYS A 396 20.87 -19.37 1.94
N ASN A 397 21.89 -20.12 2.33
CA ASN A 397 21.89 -21.54 2.70
C ASN A 397 21.18 -21.82 4.05
N GLY A 398 19.97 -21.29 4.23
CA GLY A 398 19.11 -21.66 5.35
C GLY A 398 18.54 -23.04 5.11
N ASN A 399 18.73 -23.94 6.08
CA ASN A 399 18.47 -25.38 6.21
C ASN A 399 17.56 -26.16 5.20
N ASN A 400 16.75 -25.57 4.32
CA ASN A 400 15.79 -26.29 3.44
C ASN A 400 15.60 -25.62 2.05
N SER A 401 16.65 -25.34 1.27
CA SER A 401 16.50 -24.50 0.07
C SER A 401 16.39 -25.28 -1.27
N PRO A 402 17.42 -25.95 -1.81
CA PRO A 402 17.35 -26.44 -3.21
C PRO A 402 16.49 -27.69 -3.43
N ALA A 403 16.57 -28.67 -2.52
CA ALA A 403 15.81 -29.92 -2.62
C ALA A 403 14.29 -29.71 -2.55
N PHE A 404 13.84 -28.80 -1.66
CA PHE A 404 12.43 -28.43 -1.55
C PHE A 404 11.94 -27.71 -2.82
N MET A 405 12.73 -26.79 -3.38
CA MET A 405 12.40 -26.09 -4.62
C MET A 405 12.35 -27.05 -5.83
N LYS A 406 13.29 -28.00 -5.91
CA LYS A 406 13.28 -29.06 -6.92
C LYS A 406 12.02 -29.91 -6.79
N LYS A 407 11.71 -30.41 -5.60
CA LYS A 407 10.50 -31.21 -5.34
C LYS A 407 9.22 -30.43 -5.67
N MET A 408 9.20 -29.13 -5.40
CA MET A 408 8.07 -28.26 -5.75
C MET A 408 7.90 -28.15 -7.27
N ALA A 409 8.97 -27.96 -8.04
CA ALA A 409 8.92 -27.92 -9.49
C ALA A 409 8.53 -29.29 -10.11
N GLU A 410 8.99 -30.40 -9.54
CA GLU A 410 8.57 -31.76 -9.91
C GLU A 410 7.08 -31.97 -9.65
N ASN A 411 6.58 -31.57 -8.47
CA ASN A 411 5.18 -31.73 -8.11
C ASN A 411 4.24 -30.94 -9.05
N ILE A 412 4.67 -29.83 -9.65
CA ILE A 412 3.86 -29.05 -10.61
C ILE A 412 3.62 -29.80 -11.92
N LYS A 413 4.47 -30.78 -12.28
CA LYS A 413 4.26 -31.62 -13.48
C LYS A 413 3.16 -32.68 -13.31
N LEU A 414 2.73 -32.94 -12.07
CA LEU A 414 1.71 -33.95 -11.74
C LEU A 414 0.27 -33.46 -12.01
N PRO A 415 -0.13 -32.25 -11.62
CA PRO A 415 -1.45 -31.72 -11.96
C PRO A 415 -1.49 -31.10 -13.36
N ARG A 416 -2.69 -30.74 -13.80
CA ARG A 416 -2.93 -29.88 -14.96
C ARG A 416 -3.06 -28.43 -14.51
N ASP A 417 -2.97 -27.54 -15.48
CA ASP A 417 -3.27 -26.14 -15.32
C ASP A 417 -4.74 -25.94 -14.91
N ALA A 418 -5.00 -25.24 -13.80
CA ALA A 418 -6.37 -25.03 -13.33
C ALA A 418 -7.14 -23.97 -14.13
N GLN A 419 -6.43 -23.06 -14.80
CA GLN A 419 -7.04 -21.99 -15.60
C GLN A 419 -7.53 -22.49 -16.97
N SER A 420 -6.89 -23.50 -17.53
CA SER A 420 -7.31 -24.16 -18.78
C SER A 420 -6.94 -25.64 -18.81
N PRO A 421 -7.60 -26.50 -18.00
CA PRO A 421 -7.23 -27.91 -17.85
C PRO A 421 -7.39 -28.73 -19.13
N ASP A 422 -8.33 -28.35 -20.00
CA ASP A 422 -8.64 -29.08 -21.23
C ASP A 422 -7.75 -28.65 -22.41
N LYS A 423 -6.99 -27.55 -22.29
CA LYS A 423 -6.12 -27.06 -23.37
C LYS A 423 -4.76 -27.72 -23.29
N SER A 424 -4.52 -28.68 -24.20
CA SER A 424 -3.24 -29.38 -24.30
C SER A 424 -2.03 -28.43 -24.45
N GLN A 425 -2.16 -27.37 -25.26
CA GLN A 425 -1.08 -26.39 -25.48
C GLN A 425 -0.70 -25.62 -24.22
N THR A 426 -1.67 -25.25 -23.37
CA THR A 426 -1.40 -24.53 -22.11
C THR A 426 -0.66 -25.43 -21.13
N ASN A 427 -1.07 -26.70 -21.02
CA ASN A 427 -0.40 -27.68 -20.17
C ASN A 427 1.02 -27.98 -20.67
N GLU A 428 1.22 -28.08 -21.99
CA GLU A 428 2.54 -28.25 -22.58
C GLU A 428 3.48 -27.08 -22.20
N LYS A 429 3.01 -25.83 -22.34
CA LYS A 429 3.76 -24.65 -21.90
C LYS A 429 4.11 -24.72 -20.42
N LEU A 430 3.16 -25.10 -19.56
CA LEU A 430 3.38 -25.25 -18.13
C LEU A 430 4.50 -26.25 -17.82
N TYR A 431 4.43 -27.45 -18.41
CA TYR A 431 5.42 -28.50 -18.21
C TYR A 431 6.80 -28.14 -18.77
N THR A 432 6.84 -27.46 -19.91
CA THR A 432 8.09 -26.90 -20.46
C THR A 432 8.73 -25.89 -19.50
N VAL A 433 7.96 -24.94 -18.97
CA VAL A 433 8.51 -23.95 -18.01
C VAL A 433 9.00 -24.64 -16.73
N CYS A 434 8.30 -25.69 -16.25
CA CYS A 434 8.78 -26.53 -15.15
C CYS A 434 10.14 -27.17 -15.45
N ASP A 435 10.31 -27.74 -16.65
CA ASP A 435 11.56 -28.38 -17.06
C ASP A 435 12.71 -27.35 -17.17
N VAL A 436 12.43 -26.12 -17.62
CA VAL A 436 13.42 -25.01 -17.60
C VAL A 436 13.81 -24.67 -16.16
N ALA A 437 12.83 -24.59 -15.25
CA ALA A 437 13.08 -24.32 -13.83
C ALA A 437 13.93 -25.42 -13.18
N LEU A 438 13.64 -26.69 -13.46
CA LEU A 438 14.43 -27.83 -13.00
C LEU A 438 15.85 -27.80 -13.55
N CYS A 439 16.02 -27.47 -14.84
CA CYS A 439 17.33 -27.28 -15.47
C CYS A 439 18.14 -26.18 -14.73
N ALA A 440 17.51 -25.04 -14.48
CA ALA A 440 18.11 -23.92 -13.75
C ALA A 440 18.54 -24.33 -12.33
N ILE A 441 17.66 -24.99 -11.56
CA ILE A 441 17.97 -25.43 -10.19
C ILE A 441 19.14 -26.43 -10.19
N ASN A 442 19.07 -27.47 -11.03
CA ASN A 442 20.09 -28.52 -11.08
C ASN A 442 21.46 -27.98 -11.52
N SER A 443 21.51 -26.91 -12.32
CA SER A 443 22.77 -26.34 -12.81
C SER A 443 23.66 -25.74 -11.71
N LYS A 444 23.09 -25.31 -10.57
CA LYS A 444 23.84 -24.65 -9.50
C LYS A 444 23.97 -25.42 -8.19
N SER A 445 23.21 -26.49 -7.99
CA SER A 445 23.28 -27.27 -6.76
C SER A 445 23.84 -28.66 -7.00
N ALA A 446 25.14 -28.85 -6.71
CA ALA A 446 25.76 -30.18 -6.55
C ALA A 446 25.13 -31.01 -5.40
N LEU A 447 24.21 -30.42 -4.62
CA LEU A 447 23.55 -30.94 -3.42
C LEU A 447 22.09 -31.41 -3.66
N CYS A 448 21.61 -31.48 -4.90
CA CYS A 448 20.23 -31.87 -5.23
C CYS A 448 19.88 -33.36 -5.03
N SER A 449 20.74 -34.11 -4.35
CA SER A 449 20.61 -35.53 -4.03
C SER A 449 20.03 -35.81 -2.62
N ALA A 450 19.72 -34.77 -1.83
CA ALA A 450 19.05 -34.92 -0.54
C ALA A 450 17.52 -34.90 -0.66
N ASP A 451 16.84 -35.74 0.12
CA ASP A 451 15.37 -35.78 0.19
C ASP A 451 14.78 -34.49 0.78
N SER A 452 13.62 -34.09 0.25
CA SER A 452 12.91 -32.90 0.74
C SER A 452 12.44 -33.11 2.19
N PRO A 453 12.60 -32.12 3.07
CA PRO A 453 12.20 -32.21 4.48
C PRO A 453 10.68 -32.30 4.69
N LYS A 454 9.89 -31.83 3.72
CA LYS A 454 8.42 -31.85 3.70
C LYS A 454 7.90 -31.88 2.26
N ASP A 455 6.72 -32.45 2.06
CA ASP A 455 6.03 -32.40 0.77
C ASP A 455 5.42 -31.00 0.53
N PRO A 456 5.68 -30.38 -0.64
CA PRO A 456 5.13 -29.08 -0.98
C PRO A 456 3.64 -29.19 -1.34
N VAL A 457 2.84 -28.23 -0.87
CA VAL A 457 1.39 -28.16 -1.13
C VAL A 457 1.12 -27.16 -2.24
N LEU A 458 0.66 -27.62 -3.41
CA LEU A 458 0.43 -26.71 -4.53
C LEU A 458 -0.85 -25.87 -4.37
N PRO A 459 -0.85 -24.58 -4.79
CA PRO A 459 -2.04 -23.75 -4.77
C PRO A 459 -3.16 -24.26 -5.70
N MET A 460 -4.27 -24.74 -5.12
CA MET A 460 -5.39 -25.32 -5.89
C MET A 460 -6.09 -24.35 -6.86
N LYS A 461 -5.87 -23.04 -6.72
CA LYS A 461 -6.38 -22.03 -7.67
C LYS A 461 -5.64 -22.03 -9.00
N PHE A 462 -4.41 -22.53 -9.02
CA PHE A 462 -3.50 -22.49 -10.17
C PHE A 462 -3.24 -23.89 -10.74
N PHE A 463 -3.38 -24.92 -9.91
CA PHE A 463 -3.12 -26.32 -10.29
C PHE A 463 -4.28 -27.21 -9.88
N THR A 464 -4.68 -28.14 -10.75
CA THR A 464 -5.72 -29.14 -10.43
C THR A 464 -5.24 -30.10 -9.33
N GLN A 465 -6.13 -30.95 -8.83
CA GLN A 465 -5.67 -32.10 -8.05
C GLN A 465 -4.88 -33.06 -8.96
N PRO A 466 -3.77 -33.66 -8.47
CA PRO A 466 -3.05 -34.69 -9.23
C PRO A 466 -3.96 -35.89 -9.49
N GLU A 467 -4.03 -36.34 -10.74
CA GLU A 467 -4.71 -37.59 -11.10
C GLU A 467 -3.84 -38.77 -10.65
N LYS A 468 -4.43 -39.80 -10.02
CA LYS A 468 -3.69 -40.93 -9.44
C LYS A 468 -2.88 -41.75 -10.45
N ASP A 469 -3.23 -41.67 -11.73
CA ASP A 469 -2.65 -42.47 -12.83
C ASP A 469 -1.86 -41.62 -13.85
N PHE A 470 -1.76 -40.30 -13.66
CA PHE A 470 -1.04 -39.41 -14.57
C PHE A 470 0.40 -39.20 -14.10
N CYS A 471 1.38 -39.69 -14.87
CA CYS A 471 2.80 -39.50 -14.60
C CYS A 471 3.48 -38.81 -15.78
N ASN A 472 3.90 -37.56 -15.58
CA ASN A 472 4.65 -36.79 -16.57
C ASN A 472 6.15 -36.81 -16.29
N ASP A 473 6.76 -38.01 -16.35
CA ASP A 473 8.20 -38.20 -16.14
C ASP A 473 9.05 -37.81 -17.36
N LYS A 474 8.42 -37.57 -18.51
CA LYS A 474 9.13 -37.21 -19.73
C LYS A 474 9.51 -35.73 -19.71
N SER A 475 10.72 -35.44 -20.17
CA SER A 475 11.15 -34.06 -20.43
C SER A 475 10.38 -33.51 -21.61
N SER A 476 9.74 -32.36 -21.43
CA SER A 476 9.08 -31.61 -22.49
C SER A 476 10.10 -30.86 -23.37
N ILE A 477 11.33 -30.69 -22.89
CA ILE A 477 12.43 -30.00 -23.58
C ILE A 477 13.39 -31.03 -24.21
N SER A 478 13.83 -30.78 -25.44
CA SER A 478 14.85 -31.59 -26.12
C SER A 478 16.21 -31.52 -25.41
N GLU A 479 17.02 -32.57 -25.55
CA GLU A 479 18.36 -32.61 -24.96
C GLU A 479 19.29 -31.55 -25.55
N GLU A 480 19.15 -31.24 -26.84
CA GLU A 480 19.89 -30.16 -27.51
C GLU A 480 19.57 -28.79 -26.92
N THR A 481 18.27 -28.51 -26.68
CA THR A 481 17.82 -27.24 -26.07
C THR A 481 18.29 -27.14 -24.63
N ARG A 482 18.31 -28.24 -23.86
CA ARG A 482 18.86 -28.27 -22.50
C ARG A 482 20.35 -27.91 -22.48
N VAL A 483 21.14 -28.47 -23.38
CA VAL A 483 22.57 -28.15 -23.51
C VAL A 483 22.76 -26.68 -23.91
N LEU A 484 21.94 -26.15 -24.82
CA LEU A 484 21.97 -24.74 -25.23
C LEU A 484 21.67 -23.81 -24.04
N LEU A 485 20.65 -24.12 -23.25
CA LEU A 485 20.27 -23.37 -22.05
C LEU A 485 21.38 -23.38 -21.00
N LEU A 486 22.16 -24.47 -20.87
CA LEU A 486 23.26 -24.56 -19.91
C LEU A 486 24.56 -23.87 -20.38
N THR A 487 24.82 -23.83 -21.69
CA THR A 487 26.11 -23.39 -22.25
C THR A 487 26.15 -21.93 -22.69
N GLY A 488 24.99 -21.28 -22.90
CA GLY A 488 24.79 -19.84 -23.09
C GLY A 488 25.82 -19.07 -23.94
N LYS A 489 25.50 -18.75 -25.21
CA LYS A 489 26.14 -17.59 -25.87
C LYS A 489 25.46 -16.30 -25.40
N PRO A 490 26.20 -15.29 -24.91
CA PRO A 490 25.59 -14.04 -24.48
C PRO A 490 25.25 -13.17 -25.70
N LYS A 491 23.97 -12.85 -25.88
CA LYS A 491 23.53 -11.63 -26.58
C LYS A 491 22.72 -10.78 -25.60
N PRO A 492 22.84 -9.44 -25.64
CA PRO A 492 22.13 -8.59 -24.71
C PRO A 492 20.67 -8.48 -25.16
N THR A 493 19.77 -9.25 -24.54
CA THR A 493 18.33 -9.03 -24.69
C THR A 493 17.92 -7.83 -23.84
N GLU A 494 17.27 -6.85 -24.47
CA GLU A 494 16.94 -5.52 -23.94
C GLU A 494 15.85 -5.50 -22.84
N VAL A 495 15.40 -6.67 -22.38
CA VAL A 495 14.10 -6.86 -21.72
C VAL A 495 14.15 -6.72 -20.18
N LEU A 496 15.30 -6.82 -19.52
CA LEU A 496 15.36 -6.81 -18.04
C LEU A 496 16.24 -5.70 -17.42
N GLY A 497 16.79 -4.80 -18.24
CA GLY A 497 17.54 -3.61 -17.77
C GLY A 497 16.66 -2.35 -17.55
N ALA A 498 15.41 -2.37 -18.01
CA ALA A 498 14.59 -1.19 -18.22
C ALA A 498 13.94 -0.58 -16.96
N VAL A 499 14.18 -1.15 -15.76
CA VAL A 499 13.75 -0.56 -14.49
C VAL A 499 14.74 0.53 -14.02
N ASN A 500 15.97 0.54 -14.55
CA ASN A 500 17.05 1.42 -14.06
C ASN A 500 17.60 2.42 -15.09
N LYS A 501 17.06 2.51 -16.32
CA LYS A 501 17.56 3.46 -17.33
C LYS A 501 16.43 4.25 -18.01
N PRO A 502 16.56 5.57 -18.18
CA PRO A 502 15.77 6.31 -19.15
C PRO A 502 16.12 5.83 -20.56
N LEU A 503 15.12 5.50 -21.37
CA LEU A 503 15.31 5.23 -22.79
C LEU A 503 15.83 6.52 -23.46
N SER A 504 17.02 6.46 -24.07
CA SER A 504 17.58 7.57 -24.82
C SER A 504 16.72 7.87 -26.04
N ALA A 505 16.12 9.07 -26.08
CA ALA A 505 15.42 9.59 -27.24
C ALA A 505 16.34 9.55 -28.47
N THR A 506 15.89 8.92 -29.56
CA THR A 506 16.58 8.89 -30.84
C THR A 506 16.79 10.34 -31.31
N ARG A 507 18.07 10.74 -31.32
CA ARG A 507 18.58 11.98 -31.88
C ARG A 507 18.06 12.12 -33.31
N ARG A 508 17.18 13.10 -33.57
CA ARG A 508 16.86 13.54 -34.94
C ARG A 508 18.18 13.87 -35.64
N LYS A 509 18.47 13.20 -36.75
CA LYS A 509 19.52 13.61 -37.69
C LYS A 509 19.09 14.95 -38.31
N PRO A 510 19.91 16.02 -38.25
CA PRO A 510 19.67 17.18 -39.10
C PRO A 510 19.96 16.79 -40.55
N CYS A 511 19.00 17.11 -41.41
CA CYS A 511 19.07 16.94 -42.86
C CYS A 511 20.26 17.74 -43.43
N VAL A 512 20.95 17.15 -44.41
CA VAL A 512 22.02 17.76 -45.19
C VAL A 512 21.46 18.96 -45.95
N ARG A 513 22.08 20.13 -45.78
CA ARG A 513 21.73 21.37 -46.46
C ARG A 513 22.41 21.37 -47.84
N SER A 514 21.63 21.24 -48.91
CA SER A 514 22.07 21.59 -50.26
C SER A 514 22.11 23.12 -50.38
N THR A 515 23.27 23.62 -50.78
CA THR A 515 23.50 24.98 -51.28
C THR A 515 22.81 25.16 -52.63
N ASP A 516 22.05 26.25 -52.78
CA ASP A 516 21.95 27.03 -54.03
C ASP A 516 21.49 28.47 -53.72
N THR A 517 22.44 29.39 -53.91
CA THR A 517 22.41 30.73 -54.55
C THR A 517 21.27 31.76 -54.34
N GLU A 518 21.69 32.92 -53.81
CA GLU A 518 21.36 34.35 -54.12
C GLU A 518 19.92 34.73 -54.53
N THR A 519 19.28 35.74 -53.93
CA THR A 519 19.54 37.18 -54.18
C THR A 519 18.82 38.03 -53.10
N GLY A 520 19.44 39.14 -52.70
CA GLY A 520 19.06 39.92 -51.52
C GLY A 520 17.95 40.96 -51.66
N SER A 521 17.65 41.59 -50.52
CA SER A 521 17.27 43.01 -50.40
C SER A 521 17.28 43.41 -48.92
N ASN A 522 18.13 44.38 -48.59
CA ASN A 522 18.18 45.06 -47.30
C ASN A 522 17.03 46.06 -47.20
N VAL A 523 16.36 46.15 -46.05
CA VAL A 523 15.89 47.43 -45.48
C VAL A 523 16.06 47.40 -43.96
N ASN A 524 16.74 48.44 -43.48
CA ASN A 524 17.11 48.79 -42.12
C ASN A 524 15.99 49.62 -41.47
N GLY A 525 15.84 49.63 -40.12
CA GLY A 525 15.04 50.67 -39.47
C GLY A 525 14.55 50.41 -38.04
N ASN A 526 15.38 50.81 -37.07
CA ASN A 526 15.08 51.45 -35.78
C ASN A 526 14.00 50.92 -34.80
N SER A 527 14.51 50.54 -33.63
CA SER A 527 14.22 51.12 -32.30
C SER A 527 13.02 52.07 -32.16
N GLU A 528 12.13 51.80 -31.20
CA GLU A 528 11.98 52.64 -30.00
C GLU A 528 10.98 52.07 -28.99
N LEU A 529 11.25 52.43 -27.73
CA LEU A 529 10.56 52.10 -26.49
C LEU A 529 9.30 52.97 -26.28
N ASN A 530 8.24 52.31 -25.76
CA ASN A 530 7.28 52.79 -24.73
C ASN A 530 6.32 53.93 -25.10
N PRO A 531 5.18 54.13 -24.38
CA PRO A 531 4.91 53.93 -22.93
C PRO A 531 4.28 52.61 -22.51
#